data_AF-A0A5Q0TR59-F1
#
_entry.id   AF-A0A5Q0TR59-F1
#
_cell.length_a   1.000
_cell.length_b   1.000
_cell.length_c   1.000
_cell.angle_alpha   90.00
_cell.angle_beta   90.00
_cell.angle_gamma   90.00
#
_symmetry.space_group_name_H-M   'P 1'
#
loop_
_entity.id
_entity.type
_entity.pdbx_description
1 polymer ?
#
loop_
_entity_poly.entity_id
_entity_poly.type
_entity_poly.pdbx_seq_one_letter_code
_entity_poly.pdbx_strand_id
1 'polypeptide(L)' 'MLKHGKYVYVDLNNGKYVKVRVLKSRDDNSAEKYILTSYVNKNKPKNSIVIKMDNLPIEVKDKLTKFFL' A
#
# COMPACT_ATOMS: atom_id res chain seq x y z
N MET A 1 -10.06 -10.86 7.72
CA MET A 1 -9.03 -10.35 8.66
C MET A 1 -7.70 -10.22 7.93
N LEU A 2 -7.12 -9.02 7.86
CA LEU A 2 -5.74 -8.86 7.38
C LEU A 2 -4.83 -9.56 8.39
N LYS A 3 -4.11 -10.62 7.99
CA LYS A 3 -3.22 -11.37 8.90
C LYS A 3 -2.27 -10.40 9.61
N HIS A 4 -2.56 -10.05 10.87
CA HIS A 4 -1.70 -9.32 11.81
C HIS A 4 -0.88 -8.15 11.19
N GLY A 5 -1.50 -7.19 10.51
CA GLY A 5 -0.77 -6.02 9.98
C GLY A 5 0.26 -6.32 8.87
N LYS A 6 0.24 -7.52 8.29
CA LYS A 6 1.08 -7.88 7.12
C LYS A 6 0.56 -7.28 5.82
N TYR A 7 -0.67 -6.77 5.81
CA TYR A 7 -1.28 -6.15 4.64
C TYR A 7 -1.94 -4.84 5.05
N VAL A 8 -1.76 -3.82 4.22
CA VAL A 8 -2.37 -2.50 4.33
C VAL A 8 -2.98 -2.14 2.98
N TYR A 9 -3.81 -1.11 2.96
CA TYR A 9 -4.24 -0.50 1.71
C TYR A 9 -3.55 0.83 1.52
N VAL A 10 -3.20 1.17 0.28
CA VAL A 10 -2.70 2.47 -0.09
C VAL A 10 -3.79 3.22 -0.83
N ASP A 11 -4.09 4.44 -0.40
CA ASP A 11 -4.99 5.34 -1.09
C ASP A 11 -4.26 5.96 -2.30
N LEU A 12 -4.78 5.70 -3.51
CA LEU A 12 -4.21 6.23 -4.75
C LEU A 12 -4.69 7.66 -5.07
N ASN A 13 -5.49 8.29 -4.21
CA ASN A 13 -6.08 9.62 -4.41
C ASN A 13 -7.00 9.75 -5.65
N ASN A 14 -7.36 8.62 -6.29
CA ASN A 14 -8.28 8.56 -7.43
C ASN A 14 -9.56 7.75 -7.12
N GLY A 15 -9.86 7.59 -5.82
CA GLY A 15 -10.98 6.78 -5.33
C GLY A 15 -10.71 5.27 -5.37
N LYS A 16 -9.49 4.82 -5.66
CA LYS A 16 -9.08 3.41 -5.62
C LYS A 16 -8.04 3.18 -4.53
N TYR A 17 -8.00 1.94 -4.06
CA TYR A 17 -7.13 1.46 -2.99
C TYR A 17 -6.36 0.23 -3.44
N VAL A 18 -5.04 0.24 -3.31
CA VAL A 18 -4.19 -0.93 -3.64
C VAL A 18 -3.86 -1.67 -2.36
N LYS A 19 -4.05 -2.98 -2.36
CA LYS A 19 -3.57 -3.82 -1.26
C LYS A 19 -2.06 -4.00 -1.39
N VAL A 20 -1.33 -3.70 -0.33
CA VAL A 20 0.12 -3.80 -0.27
C VAL A 20 0.50 -4.69 0.90
N ARG A 21 1.47 -5.58 0.69
CA ARG A 21 2.04 -6.40 1.75
C ARG A 21 3.19 -5.64 2.42
N VAL A 22 3.21 -5.65 3.74
CA VAL A 22 4.22 -5.00 4.58
C VAL A 22 5.07 -6.07 5.25
N LEU A 23 6.38 -6.02 5.01
CA LEU A 23 7.36 -6.92 5.63
C LEU A 23 7.83 -6.33 6.96
N LYS A 24 7.42 -6.94 8.08
CA LYS A 24 7.77 -6.45 9.43
C LYS A 24 9.25 -6.57 9.80
N SER A 25 10.01 -7.38 9.07
CA SER A 25 11.44 -7.57 9.30
C SER A 25 12.32 -6.54 8.58
N ARG A 26 11.71 -5.60 7.83
CA ARG A 26 12.41 -4.55 7.09
C ARG A 26 12.27 -3.22 7.81
N ASP A 27 13.26 -2.37 7.62
CA ASP A 27 13.26 -1.00 8.14
C ASP A 27 12.05 -0.21 7.64
N ASP A 28 11.54 0.68 8.48
CA ASP A 28 10.34 1.46 8.22
C ASP A 28 10.48 2.43 7.05
N ASN A 29 11.71 2.91 6.80
CA ASN A 29 12.04 3.82 5.70
C ASN A 29 12.44 3.08 4.41
N SER A 30 12.62 1.77 4.45
CA SER A 30 13.02 1.00 3.27
C SER A 30 11.86 0.76 2.32
N ALA A 31 12.05 1.06 1.03
CA ALA A 31 11.08 0.73 -0.02
C ALA A 31 10.81 -0.78 -0.14
N GLU A 32 11.78 -1.63 0.21
CA GLU A 32 11.66 -3.09 0.18
C GLU A 32 10.67 -3.64 1.21
N LYS A 33 10.30 -2.83 2.21
CA LYS A 33 9.24 -3.16 3.18
C LYS A 33 7.90 -3.36 2.48
N TYR A 34 7.68 -2.72 1.34
CA TYR A 34 6.40 -2.68 0.65
C TYR A 34 6.42 -3.55 -0.60
N ILE A 35 5.63 -4.62 -0.60
CA ILE A 35 5.40 -5.45 -1.79
C ILE A 35 4.02 -5.10 -2.36
N LEU A 36 4.03 -4.52 -3.55
CA LEU A 36 2.82 -4.24 -4.31
C LEU A 36 2.11 -5.54 -4.68
N THR A 37 0.79 -5.55 -4.55
CA THR A 37 -0.05 -6.63 -5.10
C THR A 37 -0.87 -6.10 -6.26
N SER A 38 -1.35 -6.97 -7.14
CA SER A 38 -2.25 -6.60 -8.23
C SER A 38 -3.70 -6.33 -7.78
N TYR A 39 -3.98 -6.42 -6.48
CA TYR A 39 -5.34 -6.27 -5.96
C TYR A 39 -5.68 -4.81 -5.71
N VAL A 40 -6.51 -4.26 -6.59
CA VAL A 40 -7.06 -2.90 -6.51
C VAL A 40 -8.54 -2.98 -6.13
N ASN A 41 -8.96 -2.14 -5.19
CA ASN A 41 -10.34 -2.06 -4.73
C ASN A 41 -10.87 -0.63 -4.91
N LYS A 42 -12.11 -0.48 -5.38
CA LYS A 42 -12.79 0.82 -5.49
C LYS A 42 -13.34 1.31 -4.14
N ASN A 43 -13.61 0.38 -3.23
CA ASN A 43 -14.20 0.70 -1.94
C ASN A 43 -13.12 0.88 -0.88
N LYS A 44 -13.24 1.94 -0.09
CA LYS A 44 -12.40 2.13 1.10
C LYS A 44 -12.64 0.96 2.06
N PRO A 45 -11.60 0.18 2.41
CA PRO A 45 -11.79 -0.97 3.27
C PRO A 45 -12.04 -0.51 4.72
N LYS A 46 -13.19 -0.90 5.30
CA LYS A 46 -13.71 -0.37 6.57
C LYS A 46 -12.82 -0.66 7.79
N ASN A 47 -12.26 -1.86 7.88
CA ASN A 47 -11.50 -2.34 9.04
C ASN A 47 -10.02 -2.56 8.73
N SER A 48 -9.46 -1.80 7.78
CA SER A 48 -8.07 -1.93 7.37
C SER A 48 -7.29 -0.65 7.60
N ILE A 49 -5.99 -0.82 7.85
CA ILE A 49 -5.05 0.30 7.86
C ILE A 49 -4.92 0.81 6.42
N VAL A 50 -5.20 2.10 6.24
CA VAL A 50 -5.03 2.82 4.96
C VAL A 50 -3.86 3.79 5.13
N ILE A 51 -2.90 3.72 4.21
CA ILE A 51 -1.74 4.63 4.14
C ILE A 51 -1.96 5.56 2.93
N LYS A 52 -1.74 6.86 3.12
CA LYS A 52 -1.73 7.82 2.01
C LYS A 52 -0.43 7.68 1.21
N MET A 53 -0.48 7.86 -0.11
CA MET A 53 0.72 7.81 -0.95
C MET A 53 1.86 8.71 -0.43
N ASP A 54 1.54 9.89 0.08
CA ASP A 54 2.53 10.86 0.59
C ASP A 54 3.43 10.30 1.71
N ASN A 55 2.91 9.36 2.49
CA ASN A 55 3.62 8.72 3.61
C ASN A 55 4.49 7.52 3.17
N LEU A 56 4.55 7.22 1.88
CA LEU A 56 5.38 6.13 1.34
C LEU A 56 6.72 6.64 0.81
N PRO A 57 7.77 5.80 0.83
CA PRO A 57 9.03 6.09 0.14
C PRO A 57 8.80 6.41 -1.33
N ILE A 58 9.67 7.25 -1.90
CA ILE A 58 9.55 7.73 -3.28
C ILE A 58 9.53 6.58 -4.29
N GLU A 59 10.33 5.54 -4.08
CA GLU A 59 10.42 4.39 -4.97
C GLU A 59 9.12 3.58 -4.99
N VAL A 60 8.37 3.57 -3.89
CA VAL A 60 7.06 2.90 -3.81
C VAL A 60 5.99 3.74 -4.51
N LYS A 61 6.04 5.06 -4.34
CA LYS A 61 5.14 5.99 -5.05
C LYS A 61 5.31 5.87 -6.57
N ASP A 62 6.55 5.89 -7.06
CA ASP A 62 6.84 5.77 -8.50
C ASP A 62 6.31 4.46 -9.08
N LYS A 63 6.47 3.35 -8.34
CA LYS A 63 5.88 2.06 -8.73
C LYS A 63 4.35 2.12 -8.77
N LEU A 64 3.71 2.66 -7.74
CA LEU A 64 2.25 2.78 -7.71
C LEU A 64 1.71 3.59 -8.89
N THR A 65 2.35 4.72 -9.18
CA THR A 65 2.00 5.56 -10.33
C THR A 65 2.15 4.78 -11.62
N LYS A 66 3.31 4.15 -11.87
CA LYS A 66 3.55 3.41 -13.12
C LYS A 66 2.60 2.24 -13.37
N PHE A 67 2.12 1.58 -12.31
CA PHE A 67 1.31 0.36 -12.44
C PHE A 67 -0.20 0.59 -12.33
N PHE A 68 -0.66 1.67 -11.69
CA PHE A 68 -2.06 1.84 -11.32
C PHE A 68 -2.67 3.22 -11.63
N LEU A 69 -1.86 4.20 -12.02
CA LEU A 69 -2.29 5.54 -12.46
C LEU A 69 -1.95 5.73 -13.94
#